data_AF-A0A1Q9MVU9-F1
#
_entry.id   AF-A0A1Q9MVU9-F1
#
_cell.length_a   1.000
_cell.length_b   1.000
_cell.length_c   1.000
_cell.angle_alpha   90.00
_cell.angle_beta   90.00
_cell.angle_gamma   90.00
#
_symmetry.space_group_name_H-M   'P 1'
#
loop_
_entity.id
_entity.type
_entity.pdbx_description
1 polymer ?
#
loop_
_entity_poly.entity_id
_entity_poly.type
_entity_poly.pdbx_seq_one_letter_code
_entity_poly.pdbx_strand_id
1 'polypeptide(L)'
;MSEQRDHSPVEGNEDFASFEQTLNLLPAQKLREMLQSVMKNDVNAKRHVLKWLKTHSDGLSPAQKTRIDDELLWEYWEKVEPIIAKFNELGGGPERREEQVYEWLEKITELVQKGTLSTTGKIDFIDEAFYEYDKQNSGFEDKLMEIFFSMCTIREEWESLVDHLQERPSDWRNKLTMDIWKDQLHEDEKYVALRQKYLKYGLDYWDLASFYIGKGDVNNAVVVAEKGLIKGEGRIDELGDFLKDHYQRQGDALNLERINQIINTRNRPRPHPTMPGHRKTVKPVKKKRRS
;
A
#
# COMPACT_ATOMS: atom_id res chain seq x y z
N MET A 1 -87.09 42.73 -18.29
CA MET A 1 -85.86 43.52 -18.10
C MET A 1 -85.15 42.94 -16.88
N SER A 2 -84.13 42.13 -17.09
CA SER A 2 -83.35 41.48 -16.04
C SER A 2 -81.95 41.19 -16.57
N GLU A 3 -81.01 41.13 -15.62
CA GLU A 3 -79.61 40.72 -15.72
C GLU A 3 -78.59 41.83 -16.01
N GLN A 4 -78.20 42.52 -14.95
CA GLN A 4 -76.78 42.76 -14.68
C GLN A 4 -76.15 41.41 -14.29
N ARG A 5 -75.11 41.00 -15.02
CA ARG A 5 -74.12 40.05 -14.51
C ARG A 5 -72.80 40.78 -14.36
N ASP A 6 -72.53 41.09 -13.11
CA ASP A 6 -71.21 41.37 -12.57
C ASP A 6 -70.55 40.01 -12.30
N HIS A 7 -69.39 39.75 -12.89
CA HIS A 7 -68.45 38.74 -12.40
C HIS A 7 -67.04 39.14 -12.79
N SER A 8 -66.36 39.70 -11.79
CA SER A 8 -64.93 39.91 -11.65
C SER A 8 -64.09 38.68 -12.05
N PRO A 9 -62.83 38.88 -12.47
CA PRO A 9 -61.91 37.78 -12.73
C PRO A 9 -61.51 37.12 -11.40
N VAL A 10 -61.50 35.79 -11.41
CA VAL A 10 -60.96 34.95 -10.34
C VAL A 10 -59.45 35.18 -10.30
N GLU A 11 -58.98 36.00 -9.37
CA GLU A 11 -57.59 35.97 -8.90
C GLU A 11 -57.39 34.66 -8.12
N GLY A 12 -56.81 33.69 -8.79
CA GLY A 12 -56.29 32.47 -8.18
C GLY A 12 -54.81 32.33 -8.55
N ASN A 13 -53.99 33.28 -8.10
CA ASN A 13 -52.55 33.12 -8.13
C ASN A 13 -52.14 32.54 -6.77
N GLU A 14 -52.38 31.24 -6.59
CA GLU A 14 -51.76 30.49 -5.49
C GLU A 14 -50.26 30.47 -5.75
N ASP A 15 -49.57 31.38 -5.07
CA ASP A 15 -48.12 31.51 -5.06
C ASP A 15 -47.53 30.28 -4.38
N PHE A 16 -47.40 29.17 -5.12
CA PHE A 16 -46.67 27.99 -4.67
C PHE A 16 -45.20 28.41 -4.55
N ALA A 17 -44.81 28.82 -3.34
CA ALA A 17 -43.41 29.02 -3.02
C ALA A 17 -42.63 27.79 -3.45
N SER A 18 -41.64 28.00 -4.32
CA SER A 18 -40.77 26.92 -4.80
C SER A 18 -40.17 26.17 -3.60
N PHE A 19 -39.77 24.92 -3.82
CA PHE A 19 -39.13 24.11 -2.78
C PHE A 19 -37.97 24.86 -2.10
N GLU A 20 -37.16 25.58 -2.89
CA GLU A 20 -36.05 26.40 -2.40
C GLU A 20 -36.51 27.58 -1.55
N GLN A 21 -37.56 28.29 -1.96
CA GLN A 21 -38.15 29.38 -1.18
C GLN A 21 -38.71 28.86 0.15
N THR A 22 -39.35 27.70 0.15
CA THR A 22 -39.90 27.08 1.35
C THR A 22 -38.79 26.66 2.31
N LEU A 23 -37.68 26.10 1.81
CA LEU A 23 -36.50 25.78 2.62
C LEU A 23 -35.89 27.02 3.27
N ASN A 24 -35.79 28.13 2.54
CA ASN A 24 -35.20 29.38 3.04
C ASN A 24 -36.02 30.05 4.14
N LEU A 25 -37.31 29.71 4.25
CA LEU A 25 -38.20 30.21 5.30
C LEU A 25 -38.11 29.40 6.60
N LEU A 26 -37.47 28.23 6.59
CA LEU A 26 -37.38 27.37 7.76
C LEU A 26 -36.38 27.91 8.79
N PRO A 27 -36.70 27.90 10.10
CA PRO A 27 -35.74 28.19 11.14
C PRO A 27 -34.57 27.21 11.12
N ALA A 28 -33.36 27.67 11.48
CA ALA A 28 -32.16 26.84 11.50
C ALA A 28 -32.32 25.53 12.30
N GLN A 29 -33.12 25.54 13.37
CA GLN A 29 -33.43 24.35 14.14
C GLN A 29 -34.21 23.29 13.33
N LYS A 30 -35.19 23.72 12.53
CA LYS A 30 -35.97 22.83 11.67
C LYS A 30 -35.16 22.28 10.51
N LEU A 31 -34.23 23.07 9.96
CA LEU A 31 -33.27 22.59 8.97
C LEU A 31 -32.34 21.51 9.54
N ARG A 32 -31.87 21.67 10.79
CA ARG A 32 -31.09 20.62 11.47
C ARG A 32 -31.88 19.34 11.70
N GLU A 33 -33.12 19.44 12.16
CA GLU A 33 -34.01 18.29 12.33
C GLU A 33 -34.27 17.56 11.00
N MET A 34 -34.47 18.32 9.92
CA MET A 34 -34.62 17.75 8.58
C MET A 34 -33.36 17.02 8.13
N LEU A 35 -32.17 17.63 8.26
CA LEU A 35 -30.90 17.00 7.90
C LEU A 35 -30.67 15.70 8.70
N GLN A 36 -30.96 15.71 10.00
CA GLN A 36 -30.88 14.50 10.83
C GLN A 36 -31.83 13.41 10.35
N SER A 37 -33.05 13.76 9.96
CA SER A 37 -34.01 12.82 9.38
C SER A 37 -33.52 12.25 8.05
N VAL A 38 -32.97 13.07 7.17
CA VAL A 38 -32.40 12.63 5.88
C VAL A 38 -31.21 11.70 6.10
N MET A 39 -30.28 12.08 6.98
CA MET A 39 -29.11 11.25 7.32
C MET A 39 -29.47 9.91 7.95
N LYS A 40 -30.61 9.82 8.65
CA LYS A 40 -31.10 8.56 9.21
C LYS A 40 -31.69 7.62 8.14
N ASN A 41 -32.25 8.18 7.07
CA ASN A 41 -33.01 7.43 6.07
C ASN A 41 -32.22 7.17 4.78
N ASP A 42 -31.14 7.89 4.53
CA ASP A 42 -30.26 7.70 3.36
C ASP A 42 -28.81 7.43 3.79
N VAL A 43 -28.33 6.22 3.48
CA VAL A 43 -26.97 5.74 3.78
C VAL A 43 -25.86 6.55 3.11
N ASN A 44 -26.17 7.40 2.13
CA ASN A 44 -25.21 8.28 1.48
C ASN A 44 -25.29 9.72 1.99
N ALA A 45 -26.39 10.11 2.64
CA ALA A 45 -26.62 11.49 3.03
C ALA A 45 -25.55 11.99 4.02
N LYS A 46 -25.11 11.15 4.96
CA LYS A 46 -24.03 11.48 5.89
C LYS A 46 -22.75 11.85 5.16
N ARG A 47 -22.26 10.99 4.26
CA ARG A 47 -21.11 11.28 3.40
C ARG A 47 -21.28 12.58 2.61
N HIS A 48 -22.44 12.82 2.00
CA HIS A 48 -22.67 14.06 1.24
C HIS A 48 -22.59 15.31 2.12
N VAL A 49 -23.18 15.26 3.32
CA VAL A 49 -23.09 16.34 4.31
C VAL A 49 -21.66 16.56 4.77
N LEU A 50 -20.91 15.49 5.09
CA LEU A 50 -19.51 15.59 5.50
C LEU A 50 -18.62 16.18 4.40
N LYS A 51 -18.79 15.76 3.15
CA LYS A 51 -18.07 16.36 2.01
C LYS A 51 -18.40 17.84 1.86
N TRP A 52 -19.68 18.21 2.01
CA TRP A 52 -20.11 19.60 1.98
C TRP A 52 -19.45 20.41 3.11
N LEU A 53 -19.44 19.89 4.35
CA LEU A 53 -18.78 20.55 5.49
C LEU A 53 -17.27 20.69 5.30
N LYS A 54 -16.60 19.69 4.72
CA LYS A 54 -15.17 19.78 4.38
C LYS A 54 -14.90 20.91 3.38
N THR A 55 -15.74 21.04 2.35
CA THR A 55 -15.63 22.14 1.36
C THR A 55 -15.99 23.51 1.91
N HIS A 56 -16.83 23.59 2.93
CA HIS A 56 -17.28 24.83 3.57
C HIS A 56 -16.78 24.93 5.03
N SER A 57 -15.51 24.58 5.25
CA SER A 57 -14.94 24.48 6.60
C SER A 57 -14.55 25.83 7.23
N ASP A 58 -14.97 26.94 6.63
CA ASP A 58 -14.75 28.28 7.17
C ASP A 58 -15.48 28.45 8.50
N GLY A 59 -14.74 28.83 9.54
CA GLY A 59 -15.27 28.93 10.91
C GLY A 59 -15.26 27.62 11.71
N LEU A 60 -14.86 26.48 11.12
CA LEU A 60 -14.62 25.25 11.88
C LEU A 60 -13.24 25.27 12.54
N SER A 61 -13.16 24.80 13.78
CA SER A 61 -11.90 24.61 14.49
C SER A 61 -11.09 23.46 13.88
N PRO A 62 -9.76 23.40 14.08
CA PRO A 62 -8.94 22.28 13.61
C PRO A 62 -9.46 20.92 14.08
N ALA A 63 -9.88 20.81 15.35
CA ALA A 63 -10.45 19.57 15.89
C ALA A 63 -11.74 19.14 15.17
N GLN A 64 -12.58 20.09 14.76
CA GLN A 64 -13.79 19.79 13.97
C GLN A 64 -13.45 19.33 12.56
N LYS A 65 -12.45 19.94 11.91
CA LYS A 65 -11.97 19.52 10.59
C LYS A 65 -11.39 18.11 10.63
N THR A 66 -10.57 17.81 11.64
CA THR A 66 -10.06 16.47 11.92
C THR A 66 -11.18 15.46 12.10
N ARG A 67 -12.18 15.77 12.93
CA ARG A 67 -13.32 14.88 13.14
C ARG A 67 -14.08 14.60 11.83
N ILE A 68 -14.29 15.61 10.98
CA ILE A 68 -14.95 15.43 9.68
C ILE A 68 -14.14 14.49 8.80
N ASP A 69 -12.81 14.63 8.79
CA ASP A 69 -11.94 13.76 8.00
C ASP A 69 -11.93 12.33 8.55
N ASP A 70 -11.88 12.13 9.87
CA ASP A 70 -11.98 10.81 10.48
C ASP A 70 -13.33 10.14 10.15
N GLU A 71 -14.45 10.89 10.21
CA GLU A 71 -15.76 10.36 9.83
C GLU A 71 -15.83 10.04 8.32
N LEU A 72 -15.22 10.85 7.45
CA LEU A 72 -15.17 10.58 6.01
C LEU A 72 -14.34 9.33 5.68
N LEU A 73 -13.26 9.09 6.41
CA LEU A 73 -12.43 7.90 6.24
C LEU A 73 -13.27 6.63 6.38
N TRP A 74 -14.07 6.55 7.44
CA TRP A 74 -14.97 5.42 7.68
C TRP A 74 -16.09 5.32 6.64
N GLU A 75 -16.70 6.44 6.23
CA GLU A 75 -17.73 6.42 5.18
C GLU A 75 -17.19 5.91 3.82
N TYR A 76 -15.89 6.06 3.57
CA TYR A 76 -15.23 5.49 2.39
C TYR A 76 -14.86 4.03 2.60
N TRP A 77 -14.31 3.68 3.78
CA TRP A 77 -13.96 2.31 4.11
C TRP A 77 -15.17 1.36 4.08
N GLU A 78 -16.32 1.79 4.59
CA GLU A 78 -17.58 1.03 4.53
C GLU A 78 -18.05 0.69 3.10
N LYS A 79 -17.52 1.35 2.06
CA LYS A 79 -17.77 1.00 0.65
C LYS A 79 -16.76 0.01 0.09
N VAL A 80 -15.59 -0.07 0.71
CA VAL A 80 -14.46 -0.90 0.29
C VAL A 80 -14.52 -2.26 0.98
N GLU A 81 -14.62 -2.27 2.30
CA GLU A 81 -14.46 -3.46 3.16
C GLU A 81 -15.32 -4.64 2.71
N PRO A 82 -16.64 -4.50 2.45
CA PRO A 82 -17.46 -5.65 2.09
C PRO A 82 -17.06 -6.27 0.75
N ILE A 83 -16.49 -5.48 -0.16
CA ILE A 83 -16.04 -5.95 -1.47
C ILE A 83 -14.69 -6.65 -1.32
N ILE A 84 -13.74 -6.06 -0.57
CA ILE A 84 -12.45 -6.69 -0.28
C ILE A 84 -12.66 -8.01 0.46
N ALA A 85 -13.52 -8.04 1.49
CA ALA A 85 -13.87 -9.25 2.21
C ALA A 85 -14.40 -10.33 1.26
N LYS A 86 -15.26 -9.95 0.31
CA LYS A 86 -15.76 -10.90 -0.69
C LYS A 86 -14.68 -11.38 -1.66
N PHE A 87 -13.75 -10.51 -2.05
CA PHE A 87 -12.62 -10.88 -2.91
C PHE A 87 -11.69 -11.84 -2.17
N ASN A 88 -11.42 -11.58 -0.88
CA ASN A 88 -10.65 -12.46 -0.02
C ASN A 88 -11.26 -13.87 0.08
N GLU A 89 -12.59 -13.99 0.14
CA GLU A 89 -13.26 -15.30 0.14
C GLU A 89 -13.09 -16.06 -1.19
N LEU A 90 -13.02 -15.34 -2.32
CA LEU A 90 -13.10 -15.92 -3.66
C LEU A 90 -11.75 -15.99 -4.39
N GLY A 91 -10.71 -15.31 -3.92
CA GLY A 91 -9.45 -15.12 -4.65
C GLY A 91 -9.53 -14.01 -5.72
N GLY A 92 -10.36 -13.00 -5.48
CA GLY A 92 -10.64 -11.90 -6.42
C GLY A 92 -12.11 -11.76 -6.77
N GLY A 93 -12.42 -11.01 -7.82
CA GLY A 93 -13.81 -10.78 -8.22
C GLY A 93 -13.96 -10.09 -9.58
N PRO A 94 -15.19 -9.69 -9.95
CA PRO A 94 -15.45 -9.06 -11.23
C PRO A 94 -14.75 -7.69 -11.35
N GLU A 95 -14.19 -7.40 -12.52
CA GLU A 95 -13.49 -6.13 -12.85
C GLU A 95 -14.27 -4.88 -12.40
N ARG A 96 -15.58 -4.81 -12.69
CA ARG A 96 -16.43 -3.68 -12.26
C ARG A 96 -16.42 -3.46 -10.73
N ARG A 97 -16.32 -4.53 -9.93
CA ARG A 97 -16.24 -4.41 -8.47
C ARG A 97 -14.85 -3.99 -8.02
N GLU A 98 -13.83 -4.44 -8.72
CA GLU A 98 -12.45 -4.02 -8.51
C GLU A 98 -12.28 -2.52 -8.79
N GLU A 99 -12.78 -2.04 -9.93
CA GLU A 99 -12.83 -0.60 -10.27
C GLU A 99 -13.50 0.21 -9.16
N GLN A 100 -14.64 -0.27 -8.65
CA GLN A 100 -15.33 0.38 -7.53
C GLN A 100 -14.47 0.46 -6.28
N VAL A 101 -13.74 -0.61 -5.93
CA VAL A 101 -12.82 -0.60 -4.78
C VAL A 101 -11.73 0.44 -5.00
N TYR A 102 -11.09 0.47 -6.17
CA TYR A 102 -10.05 1.45 -6.47
C TYR A 102 -10.57 2.89 -6.44
N GLU A 103 -11.78 3.17 -6.94
CA GLU A 103 -12.40 4.50 -6.84
C GLU A 103 -12.58 4.98 -5.38
N TRP A 104 -12.85 4.06 -4.45
CA TRP A 104 -13.02 4.40 -3.03
C TRP A 104 -11.68 4.44 -2.30
N LEU A 105 -10.77 3.52 -2.59
CA LEU A 105 -9.41 3.55 -2.06
C LEU A 105 -8.68 4.84 -2.49
N GLU A 106 -8.91 5.34 -3.70
CA GLU A 106 -8.34 6.61 -4.14
C GLU A 106 -8.87 7.79 -3.33
N LYS A 107 -10.17 7.79 -2.97
CA LYS A 107 -10.71 8.83 -2.07
C LYS A 107 -10.11 8.75 -0.67
N ILE A 108 -9.78 7.56 -0.19
CA ILE A 108 -9.03 7.37 1.06
C ILE A 108 -7.63 7.94 0.89
N THR A 109 -6.91 7.60 -0.18
CA THR A 109 -5.58 8.14 -0.48
C THR A 109 -5.59 9.67 -0.53
N GLU A 110 -6.54 10.28 -1.23
CA GLU A 110 -6.68 11.74 -1.28
C GLU A 110 -6.94 12.35 0.10
N LEU A 111 -7.76 11.70 0.92
CA LEU A 111 -8.08 12.14 2.28
C LEU A 111 -6.85 12.04 3.19
N VAL A 112 -6.05 10.99 3.06
CA VAL A 112 -4.79 10.83 3.79
C VAL A 112 -3.79 11.91 3.42
N GLN A 113 -3.64 12.20 2.12
CA GLN A 113 -2.65 13.16 1.63
C GLN A 113 -3.02 14.63 1.91
N LYS A 114 -4.32 14.96 1.88
CA LYS A 114 -4.80 16.36 1.94
C LYS A 114 -5.58 16.70 3.21
N GLY A 115 -5.97 15.69 3.97
CA GLY A 115 -6.78 15.83 5.17
C GLY A 115 -5.98 16.04 6.45
N THR A 116 -6.70 16.16 7.56
CA THR A 116 -6.14 16.33 8.90
C THR A 116 -6.62 15.20 9.81
N LEU A 117 -6.40 13.94 9.41
CA LEU A 117 -6.79 12.77 10.18
C LEU A 117 -6.12 12.75 11.55
N SER A 118 -6.84 12.32 12.58
CA SER A 118 -6.26 12.13 13.91
C SER A 118 -5.37 10.89 13.95
N THR A 119 -4.39 10.86 14.85
CA THR A 119 -3.57 9.67 15.09
C THR A 119 -4.42 8.47 15.47
N THR A 120 -5.41 8.64 16.35
CA THR A 120 -6.37 7.58 16.69
C THR A 120 -7.16 7.12 15.46
N GLY A 121 -7.69 8.03 14.65
CA GLY A 121 -8.45 7.67 13.44
C GLY A 121 -7.61 6.91 12.41
N LYS A 122 -6.32 7.22 12.28
CA LYS A 122 -5.39 6.47 11.42
C LYS A 122 -5.10 5.08 11.97
N ILE A 123 -4.78 4.96 13.26
CA ILE A 123 -4.49 3.67 13.91
C ILE A 123 -5.71 2.76 13.84
N ASP A 124 -6.89 3.25 14.25
CA ASP A 124 -8.14 2.46 14.20
C ASP A 124 -8.45 1.98 12.77
N PHE A 125 -8.21 2.82 11.76
CA PHE A 125 -8.37 2.41 10.36
C PHE A 125 -7.35 1.34 9.95
N ILE A 126 -6.07 1.52 10.29
CA ILE A 126 -5.01 0.55 9.99
C ILE A 126 -5.37 -0.79 10.64
N ASP A 127 -5.77 -0.80 11.91
CA ASP A 127 -6.19 -1.99 12.65
C ASP A 127 -7.32 -2.75 11.91
N GLU A 128 -8.38 -2.05 11.53
CA GLU A 128 -9.52 -2.65 10.85
C GLU A 128 -9.16 -3.13 9.43
N ALA A 129 -8.43 -2.32 8.67
CA ALA A 129 -8.03 -2.67 7.31
C ALA A 129 -6.99 -3.80 7.28
N PHE A 130 -6.18 -3.95 8.34
CA PHE A 130 -5.25 -5.07 8.48
C PHE A 130 -5.95 -6.41 8.57
N TYR A 131 -7.15 -6.46 9.17
CA TYR A 131 -7.95 -7.68 9.24
C TYR A 131 -8.21 -8.28 7.85
N GLU A 132 -8.51 -7.44 6.86
CA GLU A 132 -8.70 -7.88 5.48
C GLU A 132 -7.37 -8.09 4.73
N TYR A 133 -6.37 -7.23 4.95
CA TYR A 133 -5.03 -7.39 4.38
C TYR A 133 -4.40 -8.75 4.76
N ASP A 134 -4.60 -9.18 6.00
CA ASP A 134 -4.03 -10.40 6.56
C ASP A 134 -4.52 -11.70 5.90
N LYS A 135 -5.62 -11.64 5.15
CA LYS A 135 -6.15 -12.79 4.40
C LYS A 135 -5.38 -13.03 3.11
N GLN A 136 -4.69 -12.02 2.57
CA GLN A 136 -3.76 -12.08 1.43
C GLN A 136 -4.33 -12.80 0.20
N ASN A 137 -5.60 -12.54 -0.13
CA ASN A 137 -6.28 -13.24 -1.21
C ASN A 137 -7.22 -12.32 -2.01
N SER A 138 -7.14 -11.01 -1.82
CA SER A 138 -8.05 -10.06 -2.46
C SER A 138 -7.48 -9.45 -3.74
N GLY A 139 -6.15 -9.28 -3.81
CA GLY A 139 -5.47 -8.54 -4.86
C GLY A 139 -5.27 -7.05 -4.53
N PHE A 140 -5.78 -6.55 -3.40
CA PHE A 140 -5.65 -5.15 -2.98
C PHE A 140 -4.52 -4.92 -1.96
N GLU A 141 -3.75 -5.95 -1.63
CA GLU A 141 -2.75 -5.91 -0.55
C GLU A 141 -1.72 -4.80 -0.76
N ASP A 142 -1.23 -4.62 -1.98
CA ASP A 142 -0.25 -3.58 -2.31
C ASP A 142 -0.82 -2.17 -2.12
N LYS A 143 -2.06 -1.92 -2.57
CA LYS A 143 -2.70 -0.60 -2.44
C LYS A 143 -3.05 -0.29 -0.98
N LEU A 144 -3.49 -1.28 -0.21
CA LEU A 144 -3.71 -1.11 1.23
C LEU A 144 -2.41 -0.74 1.94
N MET A 145 -1.31 -1.43 1.63
CA MET A 145 0.00 -1.13 2.23
C MET A 145 0.49 0.27 1.86
N GLU A 146 0.31 0.71 0.61
CA GLU A 146 0.61 2.09 0.18
C GLU A 146 -0.14 3.14 1.03
N ILE A 147 -1.42 2.87 1.32
CA ILE A 147 -2.25 3.75 2.17
C ILE A 147 -1.73 3.75 3.60
N PHE A 148 -1.42 2.59 4.19
CA PHE A 148 -0.90 2.50 5.55
C PHE A 148 0.39 3.30 5.71
N PHE A 149 1.34 3.15 4.79
CA PHE A 149 2.57 3.95 4.77
C PHE A 149 2.31 5.44 4.61
N SER A 150 1.32 5.83 3.80
CA SER A 150 0.95 7.23 3.60
C SER A 150 0.28 7.86 4.83
N MET A 151 -0.37 7.04 5.67
CA MET A 151 -1.02 7.51 6.90
C MET A 151 -0.01 7.78 8.03
N CYS A 152 1.04 6.96 8.13
CA CYS A 152 2.04 7.08 9.18
C CYS A 152 2.97 8.29 8.92
N THR A 153 2.96 9.21 9.86
CA THR A 153 3.69 10.49 9.80
C THR A 153 4.47 10.78 11.07
N ILE A 154 4.05 10.19 12.20
CA ILE A 154 4.72 10.30 13.49
C ILE A 154 5.16 8.93 13.99
N ARG A 155 6.07 8.94 14.97
CA ARG A 155 6.65 7.72 15.56
C ARG A 155 5.61 6.71 16.03
N GLU A 156 4.59 7.17 16.77
CA GLU A 156 3.53 6.30 17.32
C GLU A 156 2.80 5.51 16.22
N GLU A 157 2.48 6.17 15.10
CA GLU A 157 1.80 5.55 13.96
C GLU A 157 2.70 4.51 13.26
N TRP A 158 4.00 4.78 13.15
CA TRP A 158 4.97 3.84 12.59
C TRP A 158 5.21 2.63 13.50
N GLU A 159 5.26 2.84 14.82
CA GLU A 159 5.38 1.76 15.80
C GLU A 159 4.16 0.83 15.74
N SER A 160 2.95 1.39 15.69
CA SER A 160 1.71 0.63 15.51
C SER A 160 1.72 -0.20 14.22
N LEU A 161 2.13 0.38 13.08
CA LEU A 161 2.24 -0.36 11.82
C LEU A 161 3.27 -1.50 11.89
N VAL A 162 4.39 -1.30 12.60
CA VAL A 162 5.39 -2.35 12.82
C VAL A 162 4.79 -3.50 13.62
N ASP A 163 4.03 -3.21 14.68
CA ASP A 163 3.41 -4.25 15.51
C ASP A 163 2.54 -5.17 14.65
N HIS A 164 1.65 -4.61 13.81
CA HIS A 164 0.83 -5.37 12.84
C HIS A 164 1.65 -6.23 11.88
N LEU A 165 2.75 -5.69 11.35
CA LEU A 165 3.61 -6.43 10.45
C LEU A 165 4.30 -7.62 11.15
N GLN A 166 4.62 -7.46 12.43
CA GLN A 166 5.31 -8.46 13.24
C GLN A 166 4.41 -9.55 13.80
N GLU A 167 3.09 -9.36 13.86
CA GLU A 167 2.15 -10.39 14.32
C GLU A 167 2.19 -11.65 13.43
N ARG A 168 2.39 -11.48 12.12
CA ARG A 168 2.45 -12.57 11.13
C ARG A 168 3.67 -12.43 10.22
N PRO A 169 4.88 -12.66 10.73
CA PRO A 169 6.11 -12.36 10.01
C PRO A 169 6.23 -13.21 8.73
N SER A 170 6.63 -12.56 7.65
CA SER A 170 6.97 -13.18 6.36
C SER A 170 8.18 -12.47 5.76
N ASP A 171 8.80 -13.02 4.72
CA ASP A 171 9.93 -12.36 4.05
C ASP A 171 9.58 -10.92 3.62
N TRP A 172 8.37 -10.74 3.07
CA TRP A 172 7.85 -9.43 2.70
C TRP A 172 7.61 -8.51 3.90
N ARG A 173 6.91 -8.97 4.94
CA ARG A 173 6.64 -8.13 6.12
C ARG A 173 7.90 -7.78 6.88
N ASN A 174 8.85 -8.72 7.01
CA ASN A 174 10.15 -8.45 7.61
C ASN A 174 10.91 -7.39 6.82
N LYS A 175 10.84 -7.41 5.48
CA LYS A 175 11.41 -6.34 4.65
C LYS A 175 10.78 -4.98 4.97
N LEU A 176 9.44 -4.90 5.01
CA LEU A 176 8.75 -3.67 5.37
C LEU A 176 9.12 -3.18 6.78
N THR A 177 9.15 -4.08 7.77
CA THR A 177 9.59 -3.74 9.14
C THR A 177 11.02 -3.20 9.17
N MET A 178 11.94 -3.81 8.41
CA MET A 178 13.32 -3.32 8.30
C MET A 178 13.37 -1.92 7.68
N ASP A 179 12.63 -1.68 6.60
CA ASP A 179 12.56 -0.36 5.95
C ASP A 179 11.98 0.70 6.90
N ILE A 180 10.94 0.37 7.67
CA ILE A 180 10.38 1.29 8.69
C ILE A 180 11.41 1.59 9.79
N TRP A 181 12.07 0.57 10.34
CA TRP A 181 13.09 0.79 11.37
C TRP A 181 14.27 1.60 10.86
N LYS A 182 14.72 1.38 9.63
CA LYS A 182 15.85 2.08 9.03
C LYS A 182 15.50 3.53 8.70
N ASP A 183 14.39 3.74 8.00
CA ASP A 183 14.12 4.99 7.30
C ASP A 183 13.15 5.91 8.06
N GLN A 184 12.24 5.35 8.87
CA GLN A 184 11.19 6.13 9.54
C GLN A 184 11.44 6.29 11.05
N LEU A 185 11.84 5.21 11.73
CA LEU A 185 12.04 5.19 13.18
C LEU A 185 13.50 5.37 13.60
N HIS A 186 14.44 5.16 12.67
CA HIS A 186 15.89 5.20 12.90
C HIS A 186 16.37 4.27 14.04
N GLU A 187 15.75 3.09 14.13
CA GLU A 187 16.05 2.02 15.08
C GLU A 187 17.16 1.11 14.52
N ASP A 188 18.37 1.69 14.38
CA ASP A 188 19.53 1.07 13.75
C ASP A 188 19.80 -0.36 14.29
N GLU A 189 19.76 -0.55 15.61
CA GLU A 189 20.01 -1.84 16.25
C GLU A 189 18.96 -2.90 15.87
N LYS A 190 17.68 -2.51 15.82
CA LYS A 190 16.58 -3.42 15.44
C LYS A 190 16.69 -3.79 13.96
N TYR A 191 16.96 -2.81 13.09
CA TYR A 191 17.22 -3.05 11.68
C TYR A 191 18.37 -4.03 11.48
N VAL A 192 19.54 -3.77 12.07
CA VAL A 192 20.73 -4.63 11.93
C VAL A 192 20.45 -6.03 12.43
N ALA A 193 19.83 -6.18 13.61
CA ALA A 193 19.52 -7.49 14.18
C ALA A 193 18.61 -8.33 13.26
N LEU A 194 17.56 -7.72 12.71
CA LEU A 194 16.64 -8.41 11.81
C LEU A 194 17.26 -8.69 10.44
N ARG A 195 17.98 -7.71 9.88
CA ARG A 195 18.68 -7.83 8.58
C ARG A 195 19.71 -8.95 8.63
N GLN A 196 20.47 -9.08 9.72
CA GLN A 196 21.44 -10.16 9.91
C GLN A 196 20.81 -11.55 9.98
N LYS A 197 19.59 -11.65 10.54
CA LYS A 197 18.81 -12.90 10.58
C LYS A 197 18.36 -13.33 9.19
N TYR A 198 18.07 -12.37 8.30
CA TYR A 198 17.55 -12.61 6.95
C TYR A 198 18.51 -12.11 5.86
N LEU A 199 19.66 -12.79 5.73
CA LEU A 199 20.63 -12.57 4.64
C LEU A 199 20.66 -13.75 3.68
N LYS A 200 19.98 -13.64 2.53
CA LYS A 200 19.93 -14.72 1.52
C LYS A 200 20.52 -14.28 0.19
N TYR A 201 20.02 -13.20 -0.40
CA TYR A 201 20.43 -12.71 -1.73
C TYR A 201 21.58 -11.71 -1.62
N GLY A 202 22.38 -11.55 -2.66
CA GLY A 202 23.45 -10.53 -2.65
C GLY A 202 22.94 -9.12 -2.38
N LEU A 203 21.72 -8.79 -2.82
CA LEU A 203 21.05 -7.52 -2.48
C LEU A 203 20.77 -7.37 -0.98
N ASP A 204 20.51 -8.45 -0.25
CA ASP A 204 20.32 -8.42 1.21
C ASP A 204 21.61 -8.02 1.94
N TYR A 205 22.73 -8.56 1.48
CA TYR A 205 24.05 -8.20 1.98
C TYR A 205 24.42 -6.78 1.57
N TRP A 206 24.05 -6.37 0.36
CA TRP A 206 24.34 -5.01 -0.11
C TRP A 206 23.55 -3.95 0.65
N ASP A 207 22.28 -4.20 0.96
CA ASP A 207 21.45 -3.33 1.81
C ASP A 207 22.10 -3.11 3.19
N LEU A 208 22.59 -4.18 3.84
CA LEU A 208 23.31 -4.06 5.11
C LEU A 208 24.69 -3.39 4.97
N ALA A 209 25.45 -3.70 3.92
CA ALA A 209 26.75 -3.07 3.67
C ALA A 209 26.59 -1.56 3.42
N SER A 210 25.61 -1.18 2.60
CA SER A 210 25.26 0.22 2.29
C SER A 210 24.83 0.98 3.53
N PHE A 211 24.08 0.33 4.42
CA PHE A 211 23.75 0.91 5.72
C PHE A 211 25.01 1.25 6.53
N TYR A 212 25.97 0.32 6.66
CA TYR A 212 27.22 0.60 7.36
C TYR A 212 28.06 1.68 6.67
N ILE A 213 28.10 1.71 5.33
CA ILE A 213 28.76 2.79 4.57
C ILE A 213 28.13 4.14 4.92
N GLY A 214 26.81 4.23 4.94
CA GLY A 214 26.07 5.45 5.29
C GLY A 214 26.35 5.94 6.71
N LYS A 215 26.70 5.03 7.64
CA LYS A 215 27.13 5.34 9.01
C LYS A 215 28.64 5.62 9.14
N GLY A 216 29.40 5.51 8.06
CA GLY A 216 30.87 5.66 8.06
C GLY A 216 31.64 4.44 8.60
N ASP A 217 30.96 3.32 8.85
CA ASP A 217 31.56 2.08 9.36
C ASP A 217 32.01 1.19 8.19
N VAL A 218 33.09 1.63 7.53
CA VAL A 218 33.63 0.93 6.37
C VAL A 218 34.09 -0.50 6.72
N ASN A 219 34.55 -0.74 7.95
CA ASN A 219 35.02 -2.06 8.36
C ASN A 219 33.88 -3.08 8.35
N ASN A 220 32.75 -2.76 8.99
CA ASN A 220 31.60 -3.66 8.97
C ASN A 220 30.99 -3.78 7.56
N ALA A 221 30.99 -2.69 6.77
CA ALA A 221 30.55 -2.75 5.38
C ALA A 221 31.36 -3.76 4.55
N VAL A 222 32.70 -3.74 4.66
CA VAL A 222 33.60 -4.68 3.98
C VAL A 222 33.31 -6.11 4.42
N VAL A 223 33.23 -6.37 5.73
CA VAL A 223 32.95 -7.71 6.26
C VAL A 223 31.63 -8.27 5.72
N VAL A 224 30.58 -7.45 5.71
CA VAL A 224 29.26 -7.85 5.18
C VAL A 224 29.34 -8.09 3.67
N ALA A 225 29.99 -7.20 2.93
CA ALA A 225 30.09 -7.30 1.48
C ALA A 225 30.88 -8.54 1.05
N GLU A 226 31.99 -8.86 1.71
CA GLU A 226 32.77 -10.07 1.46
C GLU A 226 31.94 -11.33 1.72
N LYS A 227 31.21 -11.35 2.84
CA LYS A 227 30.31 -12.46 3.18
C LYS A 227 29.23 -12.61 2.11
N GLY A 228 28.65 -11.52 1.63
CA GLY A 228 27.64 -11.51 0.58
C GLY A 228 28.17 -11.96 -0.78
N LEU A 229 29.39 -11.58 -1.15
CA LEU A 229 30.02 -12.00 -2.40
C LEU A 229 30.20 -13.53 -2.44
N ILE A 230 30.49 -14.13 -1.30
CA ILE A 230 30.68 -15.58 -1.16
C ILE A 230 29.33 -16.31 -1.03
N LYS A 231 28.43 -15.83 -0.18
CA LYS A 231 27.22 -16.57 0.24
C LYS A 231 25.92 -16.10 -0.37
N GLY A 232 25.83 -14.82 -0.77
CA GLY A 232 24.60 -14.23 -1.28
C GLY A 232 24.17 -14.89 -2.59
N GLU A 233 22.89 -15.19 -2.74
CA GLU A 233 22.31 -15.73 -3.97
C GLU A 233 21.97 -14.61 -4.98
N GLY A 234 21.92 -14.94 -6.27
CA GLY A 234 21.53 -13.97 -7.31
C GLY A 234 22.58 -12.89 -7.57
N ARG A 235 22.13 -11.64 -7.72
CA ARG A 235 22.94 -10.47 -8.08
C ARG A 235 23.92 -10.10 -6.98
N ILE A 236 25.19 -9.88 -7.34
CA ILE A 236 26.30 -9.56 -6.42
C ILE A 236 27.17 -8.39 -6.91
N ASP A 237 26.76 -7.70 -7.97
CA ASP A 237 27.61 -6.74 -8.67
C ASP A 237 28.01 -5.57 -7.77
N GLU A 238 27.05 -5.02 -7.03
CA GLU A 238 27.27 -3.90 -6.11
C GLU A 238 28.26 -4.26 -4.99
N LEU A 239 28.18 -5.49 -4.47
CA LEU A 239 29.13 -5.99 -3.48
C LEU A 239 30.54 -6.06 -4.07
N GLY A 240 30.65 -6.57 -5.30
CA GLY A 240 31.91 -6.71 -6.01
C GLY A 240 32.54 -5.35 -6.32
N ASP A 241 31.76 -4.40 -6.82
CA ASP A 241 32.22 -3.06 -7.18
C ASP A 241 32.68 -2.29 -5.95
N PHE A 242 31.92 -2.34 -4.85
CA PHE A 242 32.33 -1.74 -3.58
C PHE A 242 33.67 -2.31 -3.07
N LEU A 243 33.83 -3.64 -3.05
CA LEU A 243 35.05 -4.28 -2.56
C LEU A 243 36.26 -3.97 -3.46
N LYS A 244 36.08 -3.94 -4.79
CA LYS A 244 37.15 -3.56 -5.72
C LYS A 244 37.63 -2.14 -5.48
N ASP A 245 36.71 -1.18 -5.41
CA ASP A 245 37.05 0.22 -5.14
C ASP A 245 37.74 0.36 -3.77
N HIS A 246 37.25 -0.31 -2.74
CA HIS A 246 37.86 -0.33 -1.41
C HIS A 246 39.32 -0.80 -1.44
N TYR A 247 39.59 -2.00 -1.97
CA TYR A 247 40.94 -2.57 -1.99
C TYR A 247 41.87 -1.84 -2.97
N GLN A 248 41.34 -1.30 -4.06
CA GLN A 248 42.12 -0.48 -4.99
C GLN A 248 42.61 0.80 -4.31
N ARG A 249 41.78 1.49 -3.52
CA ARG A 249 42.17 2.69 -2.77
C ARG A 249 43.21 2.40 -1.69
N GLN A 250 43.18 1.20 -1.10
CA GLN A 250 44.17 0.76 -0.12
C GLN A 250 45.47 0.25 -0.75
N GLY A 251 45.51 0.04 -2.07
CA GLY A 251 46.64 -0.59 -2.74
C GLY A 251 46.79 -2.09 -2.42
N ASP A 252 45.71 -2.75 -1.98
CA ASP A 252 45.70 -4.16 -1.60
C ASP A 252 45.47 -5.05 -2.83
N ALA A 253 46.56 -5.27 -3.58
CA ALA A 253 46.53 -6.08 -4.79
C ALA A 253 46.11 -7.54 -4.55
N LEU A 254 46.44 -8.11 -3.38
CA LEU A 254 46.10 -9.49 -3.04
C LEU A 254 44.60 -9.67 -2.87
N ASN A 255 43.96 -8.79 -2.10
CA ASN A 255 42.51 -8.85 -1.95
C ASN A 255 41.77 -8.47 -3.23
N LEU A 256 42.28 -7.52 -4.01
CA LEU A 256 41.70 -7.19 -5.31
C LEU A 256 41.70 -8.39 -6.27
N GLU A 257 42.80 -9.14 -6.34
CA GLU A 257 42.88 -10.36 -7.15
C GLU A 257 41.90 -11.42 -6.65
N ARG A 258 41.85 -11.66 -5.33
CA ARG A 258 40.91 -12.61 -4.71
C ARG A 258 39.45 -12.29 -5.05
N ILE A 259 39.03 -11.03 -4.92
CA ILE A 259 37.66 -10.59 -5.24
C ILE A 259 37.34 -10.79 -6.72
N ASN A 260 38.27 -10.46 -7.62
CA ASN A 260 38.10 -10.69 -9.06
C ASN A 260 37.93 -12.19 -9.40
N GLN A 261 38.70 -13.06 -8.75
CA GLN A 261 38.57 -14.51 -8.92
C GLN A 261 37.20 -15.03 -8.47
N ILE A 262 36.68 -14.54 -7.33
CA ILE A 262 35.36 -14.92 -6.83
C ILE A 262 34.28 -14.50 -7.83
N ILE A 263 34.29 -13.23 -8.28
CA ILE A 263 33.30 -12.70 -9.24
C ILE A 263 33.33 -13.48 -10.55
N ASN A 264 34.52 -13.72 -11.10
CA ASN A 264 34.69 -14.48 -12.34
C ASN A 264 34.18 -15.92 -12.21
N THR A 265 34.35 -16.54 -11.05
CA THR A 265 33.83 -17.90 -10.80
C THR A 265 32.31 -17.91 -10.76
N ARG A 266 31.70 -16.90 -10.15
CA ARG A 266 30.24 -16.79 -10.01
C ARG A 266 29.53 -16.40 -11.30
N ASN A 267 30.20 -15.68 -12.19
CA ASN A 267 29.67 -15.27 -13.50
C ASN A 267 29.81 -16.33 -14.59
N ARG A 268 30.45 -17.49 -14.31
CA ARG A 268 30.53 -18.59 -15.28
C ARG A 268 29.16 -19.28 -15.40
N PRO A 269 28.66 -19.51 -16.62
CA PRO A 269 27.44 -20.29 -16.81
C PRO A 269 27.63 -21.69 -16.23
N ARG A 270 26.67 -22.15 -15.41
CA ARG A 270 26.68 -23.52 -14.90
C ARG A 270 26.60 -24.48 -16.09
N PRO A 271 27.40 -25.55 -16.14
CA PRO A 271 27.29 -26.54 -17.21
C PRO A 271 25.88 -27.13 -17.20
N HIS A 272 25.19 -27.07 -18.33
CA HIS A 272 23.91 -27.77 -18.51
C HIS A 272 24.12 -29.27 -18.24
N PRO A 273 23.27 -29.93 -17.44
CA PRO A 273 23.34 -31.37 -17.29
C PRO A 273 23.09 -32.01 -18.65
N THR A 274 24.10 -32.69 -19.20
CA THR A 274 23.96 -33.49 -20.41
C THR A 274 22.96 -34.62 -20.13
N MET A 275 21.78 -34.54 -20.73
CA MET A 275 20.80 -35.63 -20.71
C MET A 275 21.43 -36.91 -21.30
N PRO A 276 21.32 -38.06 -20.63
CA PRO A 276 21.87 -39.31 -21.14
C PRO A 276 21.23 -39.66 -22.48
N GLY A 277 22.08 -39.79 -23.51
CA GLY A 277 21.67 -39.95 -24.90
C GLY A 277 20.76 -41.16 -25.13
N HIS A 278 19.63 -40.92 -25.78
CA HIS A 278 18.84 -41.98 -26.41
C HIS A 278 19.70 -42.72 -27.44
N ARG A 279 20.12 -43.95 -27.10
CA ARG A 279 20.57 -44.93 -28.09
C ARG A 279 19.44 -45.15 -29.08
N LYS A 280 19.59 -44.64 -30.30
CA LYS A 280 18.74 -45.01 -31.44
C LYS A 280 18.91 -46.51 -31.68
N THR A 281 17.89 -47.29 -31.38
CA THR A 281 17.77 -48.69 -31.78
C THR A 281 17.59 -48.74 -33.30
N VAL A 282 18.66 -49.08 -34.02
CA VAL A 282 18.60 -49.39 -35.45
C VAL A 282 17.93 -50.77 -35.59
N LYS A 283 16.68 -50.80 -36.08
CA LYS A 283 16.03 -52.06 -36.49
C LYS A 283 16.68 -52.58 -37.79
N PRO A 284 16.98 -53.87 -37.92
CA PRO A 284 17.59 -54.42 -39.12
C PRO A 284 16.57 -54.54 -40.26
N VAL A 285 16.98 -54.11 -41.45
CA VAL A 285 16.23 -54.22 -42.71
C VAL A 285 16.21 -55.69 -43.15
N LYS A 286 15.00 -56.26 -43.31
CA LYS A 286 14.79 -57.58 -43.90
C LYS A 286 15.22 -57.56 -45.38
N LYS A 287 16.28 -58.28 -45.73
CA LYS A 287 16.65 -58.59 -47.12
C LYS A 287 15.57 -59.50 -47.74
N LYS A 288 14.90 -59.00 -48.80
CA LYS A 288 14.15 -59.85 -49.75
C LYS A 288 15.15 -60.67 -50.56
N ARG A 289 15.00 -61.99 -50.53
CA ARG A 289 15.64 -62.94 -51.45
C ARG A 289 15.15 -62.69 -52.88
N ARG A 290 16.06 -62.79 -53.84
CA ARG A 290 15.77 -63.09 -55.25
C ARG A 290 16.58 -64.31 -55.65
N SER A 291 15.89 -65.23 -56.32
CA SER A 291 16.30 -66.53 -56.87
C SER A 291 16.34 -67.64 -55.82
#